data_AF-A0A2S9GGI4-F1
#
_entry.id   AF-A0A2S9GGI4-F1
#
_cell.length_a   1.000
_cell.length_b   1.000
_cell.length_c   1.000
_cell.angle_alpha   90.00
_cell.angle_beta   90.00
_cell.angle_gamma   90.00
#
_symmetry.space_group_name_H-M   'P 1'
#
loop_
_entity.id
_entity.type
_entity.pdbx_description
1 polymer ?
#
loop_
_entity_poly.entity_id
_entity_poly.type
_entity_poly.pdbx_seq_one_letter_code
_entity_poly.pdbx_strand_id
1 'polypeptide(L)'
;TKVDFRLVRKSTTLGGVPLPAGTIVMLCLGAANRDPRKFDNPPEFRPDRKNVREHIAFGRGIHTCAGAPLARVEGQITVRRLLDR
;
A
#
# COMPACT_ATOMS: atom_id res chain seq x y z
N THR A 1 -4.36 5.25 -9.83
CA THR A 1 -3.44 4.48 -8.98
C THR A 1 -3.48 5.03 -7.56
N LYS A 2 -3.54 4.17 -6.52
CA LYS A 2 -3.58 4.63 -5.12
C LYS A 2 -2.24 5.30 -4.76
N VAL A 3 -2.33 6.56 -4.35
CA VAL A 3 -1.20 7.38 -3.88
C VAL A 3 -1.56 8.02 -2.53
N ASP A 4 -0.52 8.54 -1.87
CA ASP A 4 -0.62 9.33 -0.65
C ASP A 4 0.44 10.45 -0.71
N PHE A 5 0.21 11.57 -0.04
CA PHE A 5 1.12 12.72 -0.07
C PHE A 5 1.61 13.09 1.33
N ARG A 6 2.88 13.47 1.45
CA ARG A 6 3.48 13.94 2.70
C ARG A 6 4.25 15.22 2.49
N LEU A 7 4.17 16.11 3.47
CA LEU A 7 4.97 17.33 3.54
C LEU A 7 6.27 17.04 4.30
N VAL A 8 7.41 17.39 3.70
CA VAL A 8 8.71 17.35 4.35
C VAL A 8 8.77 18.50 5.38
N ARG A 9 8.67 18.17 6.66
CA ARG A 9 8.65 19.16 7.76
C ARG A 9 10.03 19.72 8.11
N LYS A 10 11.09 18.96 7.84
CA LYS A 10 12.49 19.32 8.07
C LYS A 10 13.33 18.79 6.93
N SER A 11 14.28 19.60 6.43
CA SER A 11 15.19 19.18 5.36
C SER A 11 15.89 17.88 5.74
N THR A 12 15.87 16.91 4.84
CA THR A 12 16.36 15.54 5.09
C THR A 12 16.84 14.89 3.80
N THR A 13 17.27 13.63 3.87
CA THR A 13 17.61 12.81 2.69
C THR A 13 16.78 11.53 2.73
N LEU A 14 16.21 11.12 1.59
CA LEU A 14 15.46 9.89 1.44
C LEU A 14 15.94 9.13 0.21
N GLY A 15 16.40 7.89 0.39
CA GLY A 15 16.92 7.09 -0.74
C GLY A 15 18.08 7.75 -1.49
N GLY A 16 18.92 8.51 -0.78
CA GLY A 16 20.01 9.31 -1.39
C GLY A 16 19.58 10.63 -2.02
N VAL A 17 18.28 10.94 -2.06
CA VAL A 17 17.76 12.19 -2.63
C VAL A 17 17.59 13.25 -1.53
N PRO A 18 18.22 14.43 -1.63
CA PRO A 18 18.00 15.52 -0.70
C PRO A 18 16.59 16.11 -0.87
N LEU A 19 15.90 16.30 0.25
CA LEU A 19 14.53 16.81 0.33
C LEU A 19 14.50 18.05 1.21
N PRO A 20 14.39 19.27 0.65
CA PRO A 20 14.20 20.49 1.41
C PRO A 20 12.88 20.48 2.21
N ALA A 21 12.87 21.16 3.36
CA ALA A 21 11.62 21.46 4.07
C ALA A 21 10.63 22.20 3.14
N GLY A 22 9.35 21.86 3.24
CA GLY A 22 8.30 22.39 2.36
C GLY A 22 8.01 21.51 1.12
N THR A 23 8.88 20.56 0.79
CA THR A 23 8.67 19.66 -0.35
C THR A 23 7.47 18.74 -0.13
N ILE A 24 6.60 18.60 -1.14
CA ILE A 24 5.55 17.59 -1.16
C ILE A 24 6.10 16.32 -1.82
N VAL A 25 6.04 15.21 -1.10
CA VAL A 25 6.45 13.88 -1.58
C VAL A 25 5.21 13.05 -1.85
N MET A 26 5.11 12.51 -3.06
CA MET A 26 4.10 11.52 -3.43
C MET A 26 4.62 10.11 -3.13
N LEU A 27 3.85 9.35 -2.37
CA LEU A 27 4.07 7.93 -2.11
C LEU A 27 3.24 7.09 -3.08
N CYS A 28 3.90 6.45 -4.04
CA CYS A 28 3.23 5.56 -4.99
C CYS A 28 3.01 4.17 -4.38
N LEU A 29 1.95 4.01 -3.58
CA LEU A 29 1.61 2.75 -2.92
C LEU A 29 1.38 1.60 -3.93
N GLY A 30 0.85 1.93 -5.11
CA GLY A 30 0.67 0.97 -6.20
C GLY A 30 1.98 0.38 -6.74
N ALA A 31 3.06 1.18 -6.79
CA ALA A 31 4.39 0.72 -7.16
C ALA A 31 5.04 -0.07 -6.02
N ALA A 32 4.91 0.40 -4.77
CA ALA A 32 5.42 -0.32 -3.60
C ALA A 32 4.80 -1.72 -3.44
N ASN A 33 3.50 -1.88 -3.72
CA ASN A 33 2.83 -3.18 -3.71
C ASN A 33 3.21 -4.08 -4.89
N ARG A 34 4.00 -3.58 -5.84
CA ARG A 34 4.54 -4.33 -7.00
C ARG A 34 6.07 -4.41 -6.99
N ASP A 35 6.69 -4.08 -5.86
CA ASP A 35 8.15 -4.06 -5.75
C ASP A 35 8.72 -5.49 -5.70
N PRO A 36 9.56 -5.90 -6.66
CA PRO A 36 10.15 -7.25 -6.67
C PRO A 36 11.08 -7.51 -5.48
N ARG A 37 11.57 -6.47 -4.81
CA ARG A 37 12.35 -6.60 -3.56
C ARG A 37 11.52 -7.14 -2.41
N LYS A 38 10.18 -7.05 -2.50
CA LYS A 38 9.24 -7.46 -1.46
C LYS A 38 8.28 -8.56 -1.91
N PHE A 39 7.85 -8.51 -3.16
CA PHE A 39 6.86 -9.43 -3.72
C PHE A 39 7.44 -10.12 -4.95
N ASP A 40 7.77 -11.41 -4.82
CA ASP A 40 8.20 -12.25 -5.94
C ASP A 40 7.12 -12.31 -7.04
N ASN A 41 7.48 -12.24 -8.32
CA ASN A 41 6.52 -12.17 -9.44
C ASN A 41 5.35 -11.19 -9.20
N PRO A 42 5.62 -9.87 -9.01
CA PRO A 42 4.62 -8.92 -8.53
C PRO A 42 3.43 -8.62 -9.47
N PRO A 43 3.52 -8.78 -10.81
CA PRO A 43 2.35 -8.62 -11.68
C PRO A 43 1.33 -9.76 -11.54
N GLU A 44 1.74 -10.92 -11.04
CA GLU A 44 0.87 -12.10 -10.95
C GLU A 44 -0.10 -12.00 -9.77
N PHE A 45 -1.37 -12.28 -10.06
CA PHE A 45 -2.38 -12.46 -9.04
C PHE A 45 -2.25 -13.84 -8.40
N ARG A 46 -1.76 -13.87 -7.15
CA ARG A 46 -1.54 -15.09 -6.36
C ARG A 46 -2.26 -15.01 -5.01
N PRO A 47 -3.46 -15.60 -4.88
CA PRO A 47 -4.25 -15.54 -3.63
C PRO A 47 -3.55 -16.19 -2.42
N ASP A 48 -2.69 -17.17 -2.68
CA ASP A 48 -1.95 -17.99 -1.72
C ASP A 48 -0.59 -17.39 -1.33
N ARG A 49 -0.26 -16.19 -1.83
CA ARG A 49 1.00 -15.52 -1.53
C ARG A 49 1.21 -15.35 -0.02
N LYS A 50 2.26 -15.99 0.52
CA LYS A 50 2.57 -16.04 1.96
C LYS A 50 2.66 -14.67 2.64
N ASN A 51 3.21 -13.67 1.95
CA ASN A 51 3.43 -12.34 2.50
C ASN A 51 2.39 -11.29 2.06
N VAL A 52 1.21 -11.71 1.58
CA VAL A 52 0.17 -10.79 1.09
C VAL A 52 -0.24 -9.73 2.13
N ARG A 53 -0.21 -10.06 3.43
CA ARG A 53 -0.57 -9.13 4.52
C ARG A 53 0.40 -7.97 4.70
N GLU A 54 1.57 -8.00 4.06
CA GLU A 54 2.58 -6.95 4.13
C GLU A 54 2.33 -5.79 3.15
N HIS A 55 1.31 -5.90 2.28
CA HIS A 55 0.92 -4.82 1.38
C HIS A 55 0.61 -3.53 2.15
N ILE A 56 0.78 -2.39 1.49
CA ILE A 56 0.48 -1.05 2.05
C ILE A 56 -0.71 -0.37 1.37
N ALA A 57 -1.63 -1.14 0.76
CA ALA A 57 -2.84 -0.61 0.14
C ALA A 57 -3.72 0.25 1.09
N PHE A 58 -3.70 -0.06 2.38
CA PHE A 58 -4.40 0.68 3.45
C PHE A 58 -3.50 1.71 4.16
N GLY A 59 -2.36 2.07 3.59
CA GLY A 59 -1.33 2.87 4.26
C GLY A 59 -0.61 2.08 5.36
N ARG A 60 0.25 2.78 6.12
CA ARG A 60 1.03 2.24 7.23
C ARG A 60 1.34 3.33 8.25
N GLY A 61 1.49 2.95 9.52
CA GLY A 61 1.82 3.88 10.62
C GLY A 61 0.58 4.52 11.23
N ILE A 62 0.73 5.72 11.78
CA ILE A 62 -0.33 6.43 12.52
C ILE A 62 -1.57 6.77 11.68
N HIS A 63 -1.42 6.81 10.35
CA HIS A 63 -2.51 7.04 9.40
C HIS A 63 -2.94 5.77 8.65
N THR A 64 -2.71 4.59 9.25
CA THR A 64 -3.26 3.34 8.69
C THR A 64 -4.79 3.46 8.65
N CYS A 65 -5.40 3.03 7.54
CA CYS A 65 -6.84 3.15 7.32
C CYS A 65 -7.62 2.48 8.46
N ALA A 66 -8.41 3.28 9.19
CA ALA A 66 -9.25 2.79 10.28
C ALA A 66 -10.30 1.77 9.80
N GLY A 67 -10.76 1.88 8.55
CA GLY A 67 -11.73 0.97 7.93
C GLY A 67 -11.12 -0.33 7.36
N ALA A 68 -9.79 -0.53 7.45
CA ALA A 68 -9.15 -1.70 6.87
C ALA A 68 -9.68 -3.06 7.38
N PRO A 69 -10.11 -3.22 8.65
CA PRO A 69 -10.76 -4.45 9.09
C PRO A 69 -12.12 -4.67 8.43
N LEU A 70 -12.96 -3.63 8.36
CA LEU A 70 -14.30 -3.69 7.76
C LEU A 70 -14.21 -4.04 6.27
N ALA A 71 -13.39 -3.31 5.51
CA ALA A 71 -13.21 -3.52 4.08
C ALA A 71 -12.77 -4.95 3.73
N ARG A 72 -11.98 -5.60 4.61
CA ARG A 72 -11.58 -7.01 4.42
C ARG A 72 -12.76 -7.97 4.58
N VAL A 73 -13.60 -7.76 5.60
CA VAL A 73 -14.80 -8.57 5.82
C VAL A 73 -15.77 -8.40 4.65
N GLU A 74 -16.03 -7.15 4.24
CA GLU A 74 -16.89 -6.84 3.10
C GLU A 74 -16.39 -7.48 1.80
N GLY A 75 -15.08 -7.39 1.53
CA GLY A 75 -14.46 -8.02 0.36
C GLY A 75 -14.60 -9.54 0.36
N GLN A 76 -14.36 -10.18 1.50
CA GLN A 76 -14.53 -11.64 1.64
C GLN A 76 -15.98 -12.08 1.41
N ILE A 77 -16.96 -11.37 2.01
CA ILE A 77 -18.37 -11.70 1.84
C ILE A 77 -18.80 -11.49 0.39
N THR A 78 -18.40 -10.38 -0.22
CA THR A 78 -18.77 -10.03 -1.59
C THR A 78 -18.25 -11.06 -2.59
N VAL A 79 -16.96 -11.42 -2.51
CA VAL A 79 -16.36 -12.41 -3.42
C VAL A 79 -17.01 -13.77 -3.27
N ARG A 80 -17.27 -14.24 -2.03
CA ARG A 80 -17.96 -15.52 -1.81
C ARG A 80 -19.36 -15.51 -2.42
N ARG A 81 -20.18 -14.50 -2.09
CA ARG A 81 -21.55 -14.38 -2.63
C ARG A 81 -21.60 -14.29 -4.14
N LEU A 82 -20.58 -13.68 -4.76
CA LEU A 82 -20.48 -13.59 -6.21
C LEU A 82 -20.20 -14.95 -6.85
N LEU A 83 -19.40 -15.80 -6.18
CA LEU A 83 -18.99 -17.12 -6.66
C LEU A 83 -19.97 -18.24 -6.27
N ASP A 84 -20.86 -18.01 -5.31
CA ASP A 84 -21.92 -18.95 -4.89
C ASP A 84 -23.15 -18.96 -5.86
N ARG A 85 -23.07 -18.25 -6.99
CA ARG A 85 -24.09 -18.17 -8.04
C ARG A 85 -23.65 -18.90 -9.30
#